data_AF-A0A7C2PZC4-F1
#
_entry.id   AF-A0A7C2PZC4-F1
#
_cell.length_a   1.000
_cell.length_b   1.000
_cell.length_c   1.000
_cell.angle_alpha   90.00
_cell.angle_beta   90.00
_cell.angle_gamma   90.00
#
_symmetry.space_group_name_H-M   'P 1'
#
loop_
_entity.id
_entity.type
_entity.pdbx_description
1 polymer ?
#
loop_
_entity_poly.entity_id
_entity_poly.type
_entity_poly.pdbx_seq_one_letter_code
_entity_poly.pdbx_strand_id
1 'polypeptide(L)'
;ALKNRNDLFALFPHEYPSLIARLERHRDHVRGLSPGNEPKLEWVIDLVQNARRRSAEQRLDDAVARLYRAIEALAQVVLREKHGILNTRAVTLDQLPQTLRDEWASRARDGRTFMLGLQDAYRVLRELADPVGQCFDDARLAAAEGSPLVARNNSILAHGFQPVGENAYKQLHDAAKRLLQALGADVPEDTGEVDSWSLPAPGRRLGPSAGAG
;
A
#
# COMPACT_ATOMS: atom_id res chain seq x y z
N ALA A 1 5.29 -29.68 14.41
CA ALA A 1 4.41 -28.66 13.78
C ALA A 1 3.58 -28.04 14.88
N LEU A 2 3.74 -26.74 15.13
CA LEU A 2 2.97 -25.96 16.12
C LEU A 2 1.47 -26.14 15.84
N LYS A 3 0.76 -26.91 16.66
CA LYS A 3 -0.65 -27.24 16.43
C LYS A 3 -1.61 -26.35 17.23
N ASN A 4 -1.13 -25.64 18.26
CA ASN A 4 -1.97 -24.79 19.09
C ASN A 4 -1.19 -23.58 19.67
N ARG A 5 -1.94 -22.61 20.23
CA ARG A 5 -1.39 -21.43 20.91
C ARG A 5 -0.44 -21.80 22.07
N ASN A 6 -0.66 -22.94 22.72
CA ASN A 6 0.18 -23.39 23.84
C ASN A 6 1.60 -23.74 23.39
N ASP A 7 1.77 -24.27 22.19
CA ASP A 7 3.09 -24.55 21.61
C ASP A 7 3.87 -23.24 21.34
N LEU A 8 3.19 -22.17 20.91
CA LEU A 8 3.80 -20.85 20.70
C LEU A 8 4.23 -20.22 22.03
N PHE A 9 3.39 -20.32 23.07
CA PHE A 9 3.75 -19.85 24.41
C PHE A 9 4.96 -20.61 24.98
N ALA A 10 4.99 -21.93 24.80
CA ALA A 10 6.09 -22.77 25.30
C ALA A 10 7.44 -22.46 24.63
N LEU A 11 7.44 -22.03 23.36
CA LEU A 11 8.66 -21.69 22.63
C LEU A 11 9.09 -20.23 22.81
N PHE A 12 8.13 -19.31 22.97
CA PHE A 12 8.36 -17.87 22.99
C PHE A 12 7.61 -17.20 24.16
N PRO A 13 7.88 -17.54 25.43
CA PRO A 13 7.05 -17.09 26.54
C PRO A 13 7.04 -15.58 26.74
N HIS A 14 8.14 -14.89 26.41
CA HIS A 14 8.27 -13.44 26.56
C HIS A 14 7.64 -12.66 25.40
N GLU A 15 7.70 -13.19 24.19
CA GLU A 15 7.18 -12.58 22.97
C GLU A 15 5.76 -13.06 22.62
N TYR A 16 5.23 -14.07 23.32
CA TYR A 16 3.95 -14.69 23.00
C TYR A 16 2.80 -13.69 22.86
N PRO A 17 2.59 -12.72 23.77
CA PRO A 17 1.47 -11.78 23.65
C PRO A 17 1.57 -10.93 22.37
N SER A 18 2.76 -10.41 22.05
CA SER A 18 2.97 -9.57 20.86
C SER A 18 2.92 -10.40 19.58
N LEU A 19 3.46 -11.63 19.61
CA LEU A 19 3.45 -12.56 18.48
C LEU A 19 2.03 -12.99 18.10
N ILE A 20 1.19 -13.35 19.09
CA ILE A 20 -0.21 -13.72 18.83
C ILE A 20 -0.99 -12.53 18.27
N ALA A 21 -0.89 -11.35 18.89
CA ALA A 21 -1.57 -10.16 18.40
C ALA A 21 -1.19 -9.84 16.94
N ARG A 22 0.10 -9.97 16.60
CA ARG A 22 0.60 -9.78 15.23
C ARG A 22 0.08 -10.85 14.27
N LEU A 23 0.11 -12.13 14.67
CA LEU A 23 -0.41 -13.24 13.84
C LEU A 23 -1.90 -13.10 13.57
N GLU A 24 -2.68 -12.69 14.57
CA GLU A 24 -4.12 -12.44 14.42
C GLU A 24 -4.38 -11.28 13.47
N ARG A 25 -3.66 -10.16 13.62
CA ARG A 25 -3.74 -9.03 12.69
C ARG A 25 -3.43 -9.45 11.26
N HIS A 26 -2.36 -10.22 11.04
CA HIS A 26 -2.00 -10.72 9.71
C HIS A 26 -3.05 -11.68 9.14
N ARG A 27 -3.56 -12.61 9.96
CA ARG A 27 -4.62 -13.54 9.55
C ARG A 27 -5.86 -12.77 9.09
N ASP A 28 -6.29 -11.78 9.86
CA ASP A 28 -7.50 -11.02 9.57
C ASP A 28 -7.31 -10.13 8.34
N HIS A 29 -6.11 -9.58 8.15
CA HIS A 29 -5.73 -8.88 6.92
C HIS A 29 -5.78 -9.79 5.68
N VAL A 30 -5.15 -10.98 5.75
CA VAL A 30 -5.15 -11.96 4.65
C VAL A 30 -6.55 -12.46 4.33
N ARG A 31 -7.42 -12.61 5.34
CA ARG A 31 -8.85 -12.92 5.11
C ARG A 31 -9.56 -11.82 4.32
N GLY A 32 -9.22 -10.55 4.55
CA GLY A 32 -9.73 -9.41 3.77
C GLY A 32 -9.34 -9.45 2.28
N LEU A 33 -8.21 -10.10 1.95
CA LEU A 33 -7.74 -10.31 0.57
C LEU A 33 -8.56 -11.35 -0.22
N SER A 34 -9.78 -11.69 0.23
CA SER A 34 -10.73 -12.63 -0.40
C SER A 34 -10.74 -12.55 -1.93
N PRO A 35 -10.92 -13.68 -2.65
CA PRO A 35 -10.89 -13.73 -4.11
C PRO A 35 -11.85 -12.70 -4.73
N GLY A 36 -11.28 -11.86 -5.60
CA GLY A 36 -11.97 -10.81 -6.33
C GLY A 36 -10.95 -10.00 -7.14
N ASN A 37 -11.42 -9.34 -8.21
CA ASN A 37 -10.55 -8.53 -9.08
C ASN A 37 -10.61 -7.03 -8.76
N GLU A 38 -11.37 -6.65 -7.73
CA GLU A 38 -11.50 -5.26 -7.32
C GLU A 38 -10.45 -4.91 -6.24
N PRO A 39 -9.77 -3.76 -6.35
CA PRO A 39 -8.80 -3.34 -5.36
C PRO A 39 -9.49 -3.09 -4.02
N LYS A 40 -8.89 -3.50 -2.91
CA LYS A 40 -9.40 -3.23 -1.55
C LYS A 40 -8.33 -2.53 -0.70
N LEU A 41 -8.73 -1.90 0.40
CA LEU A 41 -7.79 -1.24 1.30
C LEU A 41 -6.73 -2.22 1.82
N GLU A 42 -7.08 -3.48 2.07
CA GLU A 42 -6.14 -4.50 2.52
C GLU A 42 -5.04 -4.75 1.48
N TRP A 43 -5.37 -4.74 0.18
CA TRP A 43 -4.38 -4.87 -0.89
C TRP A 43 -3.44 -3.68 -0.94
N VAL A 44 -3.94 -2.46 -0.71
CA VAL A 44 -3.12 -1.25 -0.68
C VAL A 44 -2.09 -1.36 0.45
N ILE A 45 -2.54 -1.74 1.65
CA ILE A 45 -1.66 -1.91 2.81
C ILE A 45 -0.64 -3.03 2.56
N ASP A 46 -1.04 -4.19 2.05
CA ASP A 46 -0.08 -5.27 1.72
C ASP A 46 0.96 -4.81 0.70
N LEU A 47 0.55 -4.09 -0.36
CA LEU A 47 1.48 -3.59 -1.37
C LEU A 47 2.51 -2.62 -0.79
N VAL A 48 2.11 -1.72 0.12
CA VAL A 48 3.04 -0.81 0.81
C VAL A 48 4.03 -1.60 1.67
N GLN A 49 3.54 -2.58 2.45
CA GLN A 49 4.42 -3.42 3.28
C GLN A 49 5.33 -4.32 2.43
N ASN A 50 4.85 -4.78 1.29
CA ASN A 50 5.63 -5.57 0.35
C ASN A 50 6.74 -4.74 -0.28
N ALA A 51 6.45 -3.49 -0.66
CA ALA A 51 7.44 -2.56 -1.16
C ALA A 51 8.58 -2.34 -0.15
N ARG A 52 8.25 -2.20 1.14
CA ARG A 52 9.25 -2.12 2.21
C ARG A 52 10.16 -3.35 2.25
N ARG A 53 9.61 -4.56 2.17
CA ARG A 53 10.40 -5.80 2.10
C ARG A 53 11.29 -5.84 0.85
N ARG A 54 10.77 -5.43 -0.32
CA ARG A 54 11.57 -5.37 -1.56
C ARG A 54 12.72 -4.36 -1.45
N SER A 55 12.50 -3.22 -0.82
CA SER A 55 13.56 -2.24 -0.58
C SER A 55 14.64 -2.77 0.37
N ALA A 56 14.27 -3.49 1.43
CA ALA A 56 15.25 -4.13 2.33
C ALA A 56 16.16 -5.14 1.62
N GLU A 57 15.65 -5.78 0.55
CA GLU A 57 16.41 -6.67 -0.34
C GLU A 57 17.20 -5.93 -1.44
N GLN A 58 17.27 -4.59 -1.39
CA GLN A 58 17.89 -3.75 -2.42
C GLN A 58 17.22 -3.85 -3.80
N ARG A 59 15.95 -4.28 -3.85
CA ARG A 59 15.15 -4.40 -5.08
C ARG A 59 14.25 -3.17 -5.25
N LEU A 60 14.87 -2.02 -5.47
CA LEU A 60 14.21 -0.71 -5.44
C LEU A 60 13.19 -0.50 -6.58
N ASP A 61 13.46 -1.00 -7.79
CA ASP A 61 12.49 -0.93 -8.88
C ASP A 61 11.20 -1.71 -8.56
N ASP A 62 11.32 -2.90 -7.97
CA ASP A 62 10.18 -3.72 -7.53
C ASP A 62 9.41 -3.01 -6.40
N ALA A 63 10.14 -2.43 -5.44
CA ALA A 63 9.54 -1.64 -4.36
C ALA A 63 8.72 -0.45 -4.90
N VAL A 64 9.28 0.34 -5.82
CA VAL A 64 8.59 1.48 -6.40
C VAL A 64 7.41 1.08 -7.28
N ALA A 65 7.51 -0.01 -8.05
CA ALA A 65 6.39 -0.53 -8.82
C ALA A 65 5.19 -0.90 -7.93
N ARG A 66 5.46 -1.50 -6.76
CA ARG A 66 4.43 -1.84 -5.76
C ARG A 66 3.80 -0.62 -5.13
N LEU A 67 4.61 0.39 -4.77
CA LEU A 67 4.09 1.65 -4.24
C LEU A 67 3.21 2.39 -5.26
N TYR A 68 3.62 2.42 -6.53
CA TYR A 68 2.81 2.99 -7.59
C TYR A 68 1.44 2.28 -7.70
N ARG A 69 1.45 0.94 -7.71
CA ARG A 69 0.22 0.12 -7.72
C ARG A 69 -0.64 0.37 -6.48
N ALA A 70 -0.03 0.52 -5.30
CA ALA A 70 -0.73 0.81 -4.06
C ALA A 70 -1.45 2.17 -4.12
N ILE A 71 -0.75 3.21 -4.58
CA ILE A 71 -1.29 4.57 -4.69
C ILE A 71 -2.43 4.63 -5.73
N GLU A 72 -2.33 3.92 -6.86
CA GLU A 72 -3.43 3.82 -7.83
C GLU A 72 -4.62 3.05 -7.26
N ALA A 73 -4.37 1.91 -6.60
CA ALA A 73 -5.42 1.11 -5.97
C ALA A 73 -6.13 1.89 -4.85
N LEU A 74 -5.41 2.74 -4.11
CA LEU A 74 -6.00 3.60 -3.09
C LEU A 74 -7.03 4.56 -3.68
N ALA A 75 -6.70 5.26 -4.79
CA ALA A 75 -7.67 6.11 -5.45
C ALA A 75 -8.90 5.33 -5.93
N GLN A 76 -8.68 4.14 -6.51
CA GLN A 76 -9.78 3.26 -6.95
C GLN A 76 -10.69 2.84 -5.79
N VAL A 77 -10.11 2.48 -4.64
CA VAL A 77 -10.85 2.15 -3.42
C VAL A 77 -11.69 3.34 -2.95
N VAL A 78 -11.07 4.52 -2.81
CA VAL A 78 -11.76 5.72 -2.29
C VAL A 78 -12.87 6.16 -3.25
N LEU A 79 -12.59 6.21 -4.55
CA LEU A 79 -13.58 6.56 -5.57
C LEU A 79 -14.78 5.60 -5.57
N ARG A 80 -14.55 4.30 -5.44
CA ARG A 80 -15.62 3.30 -5.39
C ARG A 80 -16.42 3.38 -4.10
N GLU A 81 -15.73 3.35 -2.95
CA GLU A 81 -16.37 3.14 -1.65
C GLU A 81 -16.98 4.42 -1.06
N LYS A 82 -16.38 5.59 -1.33
CA LYS A 82 -16.89 6.87 -0.81
C LYS A 82 -17.68 7.68 -1.83
N HIS A 83 -17.35 7.56 -3.11
CA HIS A 83 -17.86 8.46 -4.16
C HIS A 83 -18.68 7.76 -5.25
N GLY A 84 -18.86 6.44 -5.17
CA GLY A 84 -19.74 5.68 -6.08
C GLY A 84 -19.20 5.51 -7.51
N ILE A 85 -17.94 5.86 -7.78
CA ILE A 85 -17.32 5.64 -9.09
C ILE A 85 -16.73 4.23 -9.13
N LEU A 86 -17.52 3.28 -9.62
CA LEU A 86 -17.23 1.83 -9.50
C LEU A 86 -16.09 1.34 -10.40
N ASN A 87 -15.89 1.96 -11.56
CA ASN A 87 -14.91 1.50 -12.54
C ASN A 87 -14.15 2.67 -13.17
N THR A 88 -12.93 2.92 -12.70
CA THR A 88 -12.07 3.98 -13.24
C THR A 88 -11.63 3.74 -14.69
N ARG A 89 -11.88 2.55 -15.28
CA ARG A 89 -11.62 2.29 -16.71
C ARG A 89 -12.76 2.71 -17.63
N ALA A 90 -13.95 2.94 -17.07
CA ALA A 90 -15.14 3.26 -17.83
C ALA A 90 -16.03 4.25 -17.06
N VAL A 91 -15.55 5.50 -16.97
CA VAL A 91 -16.22 6.61 -16.29
C VAL A 91 -17.00 7.45 -17.29
N THR A 92 -18.20 7.89 -16.89
CA THR A 92 -19.02 8.85 -17.64
C THR A 92 -18.93 10.25 -17.03
N LEU A 93 -19.23 11.30 -17.80
CA LEU A 93 -19.14 12.68 -17.29
C LEU A 93 -20.11 12.95 -16.14
N ASP A 94 -21.31 12.36 -16.16
CA ASP A 94 -22.31 12.55 -15.10
C ASP A 94 -21.83 12.10 -13.72
N GLN A 95 -20.89 11.15 -13.66
CA GLN A 95 -20.26 10.68 -12.42
C GLN A 95 -19.26 11.68 -11.82
N LEU A 96 -18.85 12.72 -12.56
CA LEU A 96 -17.83 13.67 -12.12
C LEU A 96 -18.43 14.95 -11.52
N PRO A 97 -17.66 15.69 -10.69
CA PRO A 97 -17.99 17.06 -10.29
C PRO A 97 -18.19 17.98 -11.49
N GLN A 98 -19.10 18.95 -11.38
CA GLN A 98 -19.46 19.86 -12.49
C GLN A 98 -18.25 20.50 -13.17
N THR A 99 -17.28 20.99 -12.38
CA THR A 99 -16.02 21.58 -12.87
C THR A 99 -15.29 20.66 -13.85
N LEU A 100 -15.20 19.36 -13.54
CA LEU A 100 -14.53 18.38 -14.40
C LEU A 100 -15.40 17.94 -15.56
N ARG A 101 -16.74 17.98 -15.44
CA ARG A 101 -17.63 17.69 -16.58
C ARG A 101 -17.40 18.69 -17.70
N ASP A 102 -17.34 19.96 -17.35
CA ASP A 102 -17.19 21.05 -18.32
C ASP A 102 -15.79 21.02 -18.94
N GLU A 103 -14.75 20.84 -18.13
CA GLU A 103 -13.37 20.77 -18.62
C GLU A 103 -13.11 19.52 -19.48
N TRP A 104 -13.65 18.37 -19.08
CA TRP A 104 -13.42 17.09 -19.75
C TRP A 104 -14.54 16.69 -20.71
N ALA A 105 -15.44 17.61 -21.05
CA ALA A 105 -16.54 17.38 -21.99
C ALA A 105 -16.06 16.74 -23.31
N SER A 106 -14.88 17.14 -23.78
CA SER A 106 -14.26 16.61 -25.01
C SER A 106 -13.70 15.19 -24.89
N ARG A 107 -13.52 14.64 -23.68
CA ARG A 107 -12.98 13.28 -23.45
C ARG A 107 -14.03 12.20 -23.65
N ALA A 108 -15.31 12.53 -23.44
CA ALA A 108 -16.44 11.62 -23.59
C ALA A 108 -17.16 11.82 -24.94
N ARG A 109 -16.40 11.89 -26.06
CA ARG A 109 -17.01 12.02 -27.39
C ARG A 109 -18.03 10.91 -27.64
N ASP A 110 -19.15 11.29 -28.26
CA ASP A 110 -20.26 10.40 -28.61
C ASP A 110 -20.91 9.68 -27.41
N GLY A 111 -20.88 10.28 -26.22
CA GLY A 111 -21.46 9.69 -25.00
C GLY A 111 -20.70 8.48 -24.46
N ARG A 112 -19.44 8.32 -24.87
CA ARG A 112 -18.60 7.17 -24.50
C ARG A 112 -17.92 7.37 -23.14
N THR A 113 -17.71 6.26 -22.45
CA THR A 113 -16.90 6.21 -21.23
C THR A 113 -15.42 6.45 -21.51
N PHE A 114 -14.68 6.95 -20.52
CA PHE A 114 -13.22 7.08 -20.60
C PHE A 114 -12.54 6.56 -19.33
N MET A 115 -11.23 6.33 -19.42
CA MET A 115 -10.42 5.85 -18.31
C MET A 115 -9.82 7.03 -17.53
N LEU A 116 -9.93 6.98 -16.20
CA LEU A 116 -9.17 7.81 -15.28
C LEU A 116 -7.83 7.13 -15.00
N GLY A 117 -6.75 7.73 -15.47
CA GLY A 117 -5.40 7.39 -15.02
C GLY A 117 -5.16 7.85 -13.57
N LEU A 118 -4.01 7.47 -13.00
CA LEU A 118 -3.64 7.84 -11.62
C LEU A 118 -3.84 9.33 -11.31
N GLN A 119 -3.29 10.21 -12.16
CA GLN A 119 -3.38 11.66 -11.98
C GLN A 119 -4.84 12.17 -12.05
N ASP A 120 -5.60 11.69 -13.03
CA ASP A 120 -7.01 12.08 -13.18
C ASP A 120 -7.86 11.58 -12.00
N ALA A 121 -7.60 10.38 -11.50
CA ALA A 121 -8.33 9.82 -10.35
C ALA A 121 -8.13 10.64 -9.08
N TYR A 122 -6.90 11.05 -8.77
CA TYR A 122 -6.64 11.93 -7.62
C TYR A 122 -7.15 13.35 -7.83
N ARG A 123 -7.15 13.84 -9.07
CA ARG A 123 -7.78 15.11 -9.40
C ARG A 123 -9.29 15.08 -9.13
N VAL A 124 -9.98 14.00 -9.52
CA VAL A 124 -11.40 13.80 -9.20
C VAL A 124 -11.62 13.81 -7.68
N LEU A 125 -10.80 13.10 -6.91
CA LEU A 125 -10.88 13.09 -5.44
C LEU A 125 -10.72 14.49 -4.83
N ARG A 126 -9.79 15.29 -5.35
CA ARG A 126 -9.59 16.67 -4.89
C ARG A 126 -10.81 17.55 -5.17
N GLU A 127 -11.36 17.48 -6.38
CA GLU A 127 -12.56 18.25 -6.74
C GLU A 127 -13.82 17.80 -5.97
N LEU A 128 -13.83 16.56 -5.46
CA LEU A 128 -14.83 16.04 -4.52
C LEU A 128 -14.54 16.44 -3.06
N ALA A 129 -13.51 17.25 -2.81
CA ALA A 129 -13.02 17.64 -1.48
C ALA A 129 -12.65 16.44 -0.58
N ASP A 130 -12.22 15.32 -1.16
CA ASP A 130 -11.71 14.18 -0.39
C ASP A 130 -10.29 14.48 0.12
N PRO A 131 -9.99 14.29 1.42
CA PRO A 131 -8.67 14.55 2.00
C PRO A 131 -7.51 13.83 1.29
N VAL A 132 -7.78 12.65 0.73
CA VAL A 132 -6.78 11.86 0.00
C VAL A 132 -6.36 12.56 -1.30
N GLY A 133 -7.28 13.29 -1.95
CA GLY A 133 -7.00 14.10 -3.12
C GLY A 133 -6.06 15.26 -2.81
N GLN A 134 -6.35 16.03 -1.74
CA GLN A 134 -5.48 17.13 -1.31
C GLN A 134 -4.10 16.63 -0.87
N CYS A 135 -4.06 15.54 -0.11
CA CYS A 135 -2.81 14.94 0.37
C CYS A 135 -1.89 14.52 -0.78
N PHE A 136 -2.44 14.07 -1.91
CA PHE A 136 -1.67 13.71 -3.10
C PHE A 136 -0.96 14.92 -3.73
N ASP A 137 -1.63 16.06 -3.79
CA ASP A 137 -1.06 17.32 -4.26
C ASP A 137 0.02 17.85 -3.29
N ASP A 138 -0.26 17.82 -1.98
CA ASP A 138 0.69 18.23 -0.93
C ASP A 138 1.95 17.36 -0.91
N ALA A 139 1.80 16.07 -1.21
CA ALA A 139 2.92 15.13 -1.39
C ALA A 139 3.67 15.33 -2.73
N ARG A 140 3.30 16.35 -3.52
CA ARG A 140 3.86 16.69 -4.84
C ARG A 140 3.80 15.55 -5.85
N LEU A 141 2.87 14.62 -5.69
CA LEU A 141 2.71 13.50 -6.61
C LEU A 141 2.09 13.93 -7.95
N ALA A 142 1.28 15.00 -7.93
CA ALA A 142 0.69 15.59 -9.13
C ALA A 142 1.65 16.43 -9.99
N ALA A 143 2.85 16.72 -9.49
CA ALA A 143 3.81 17.54 -10.21
C ALA A 143 4.33 16.82 -11.48
N ALA A 144 4.38 17.54 -12.60
CA ALA A 144 4.93 17.02 -13.86
C ALA A 144 6.44 16.74 -13.75
N GLU A 145 7.16 17.54 -12.97
CA GLU A 145 8.59 17.42 -12.71
C GLU A 145 8.85 17.26 -11.22
N GLY A 146 9.87 16.48 -10.87
CA GLY A 146 10.25 16.25 -9.47
C GLY A 146 9.29 15.37 -8.67
N SER A 147 8.18 14.90 -9.26
CA SER A 147 7.31 13.91 -8.63
C SER A 147 8.03 12.56 -8.50
N PRO A 148 7.98 11.89 -7.33
CA PRO A 148 8.50 10.54 -7.16
C PRO A 148 7.89 9.50 -8.13
N LEU A 149 6.71 9.78 -8.70
CA LEU A 149 6.08 8.94 -9.72
C LEU A 149 6.82 8.97 -11.06
N VAL A 150 7.55 10.05 -11.36
CA VAL A 150 8.36 10.16 -12.59
C VAL A 150 9.48 9.12 -12.58
N ALA A 151 10.08 8.85 -11.41
CA ALA A 151 11.10 7.83 -11.26
C ALA A 151 10.58 6.44 -11.68
N ARG A 152 9.33 6.10 -11.34
CA ARG A 152 8.69 4.87 -11.82
C ARG A 152 8.60 4.86 -13.35
N ASN A 153 8.10 5.93 -13.97
CA ASN A 153 7.86 5.94 -15.41
C ASN A 153 9.14 5.73 -16.22
N ASN A 154 10.26 6.27 -15.73
CA ASN A 154 11.57 6.15 -16.36
C ASN A 154 12.31 4.84 -16.01
N SER A 155 11.74 4.00 -15.13
CA SER A 155 12.39 2.77 -14.65
C SER A 155 12.24 1.58 -15.59
N ILE A 156 13.13 0.59 -15.41
CA ILE A 156 13.19 -0.64 -16.21
C ILE A 156 11.93 -1.51 -16.05
N LEU A 157 11.26 -1.45 -14.90
CA LEU A 157 10.00 -2.16 -14.66
C LEU A 157 8.76 -1.36 -15.13
N ALA A 158 8.95 -0.27 -15.88
CA ALA A 158 7.90 0.51 -16.50
C ALA A 158 8.20 0.75 -17.99
N HIS A 159 8.58 1.97 -18.35
CA HIS A 159 8.72 2.39 -19.75
C HIS A 159 10.09 2.98 -20.08
N GLY A 160 11.03 2.99 -19.14
CA GLY A 160 12.37 3.52 -19.36
C GLY A 160 13.46 2.52 -18.99
N PHE A 161 14.67 3.03 -18.78
CA PHE A 161 15.88 2.24 -18.51
C PHE A 161 16.70 2.79 -17.33
N GLN A 162 16.17 3.77 -16.60
CA GLN A 162 16.86 4.40 -15.47
C GLN A 162 16.62 3.60 -14.19
N PRO A 163 17.67 3.18 -13.45
CA PRO A 163 17.47 2.48 -12.19
C PRO A 163 16.81 3.40 -11.15
N VAL A 164 15.96 2.82 -10.31
CA VAL A 164 15.36 3.54 -9.19
C VAL A 164 16.37 3.67 -8.03
N GLY A 165 16.63 4.89 -7.59
CA GLY A 165 17.45 5.18 -6.40
C GLY A 165 16.67 5.16 -5.09
N GLU A 166 17.37 5.00 -3.97
CA GLU A 166 16.76 4.95 -2.62
C GLU A 166 15.91 6.18 -2.30
N ASN A 167 16.33 7.36 -2.74
CA ASN A 167 15.62 8.60 -2.47
C ASN A 167 14.21 8.58 -3.10
N ALA A 168 14.09 8.10 -4.34
CA ALA A 168 12.80 7.98 -5.02
C ALA A 168 11.88 6.99 -4.29
N TYR A 169 12.43 5.85 -3.84
CA TYR A 169 11.69 4.90 -3.01
C TYR A 169 11.21 5.54 -1.70
N LYS A 170 12.09 6.19 -0.93
CA LYS A 170 11.76 6.81 0.37
C LYS A 170 10.66 7.86 0.21
N GLN A 171 10.81 8.76 -0.77
CA GLN A 171 9.81 9.80 -1.05
C GLN A 171 8.43 9.20 -1.40
N LEU A 172 8.40 8.17 -2.26
CA LEU A 172 7.15 7.54 -2.68
C LEU A 172 6.53 6.71 -1.54
N HIS A 173 7.34 6.06 -0.71
CA HIS A 173 6.89 5.31 0.45
C HIS A 173 6.26 6.24 1.50
N ASP A 174 6.92 7.36 1.81
CA ASP A 174 6.38 8.37 2.74
C ASP A 174 5.10 9.00 2.20
N ALA A 175 5.01 9.24 0.90
CA ALA A 175 3.79 9.72 0.27
C ALA A 175 2.65 8.70 0.38
N ALA A 176 2.90 7.41 0.10
CA ALA A 176 1.90 6.36 0.27
C ALA A 176 1.39 6.25 1.72
N LYS A 177 2.29 6.36 2.70
CA LYS A 177 1.92 6.39 4.13
C LYS A 177 1.04 7.59 4.47
N ARG A 178 1.41 8.79 4.00
CA ARG A 178 0.60 10.01 4.20
C ARG A 178 -0.80 9.89 3.61
N LEU A 179 -0.93 9.30 2.42
CA LEU A 179 -2.24 9.09 1.79
C LEU A 179 -3.12 8.11 2.59
N LEU A 180 -2.54 7.02 3.08
CA LEU A 180 -3.27 6.08 3.94
C LEU A 180 -3.69 6.74 5.27
N GLN A 181 -2.83 7.57 5.86
CA GLN A 181 -3.17 8.37 7.04
C GLN A 181 -4.28 9.37 6.76
N ALA A 182 -4.27 10.05 5.61
CA ALA A 182 -5.34 10.97 5.19
C ALA A 182 -6.68 10.25 4.99
N LEU A 183 -6.65 8.98 4.59
CA LEU A 183 -7.86 8.14 4.54
C LEU A 183 -8.40 7.78 5.94
N GLY A 184 -7.58 7.89 6.99
CA GLY A 184 -7.86 7.39 8.33
C GLY A 184 -7.63 5.89 8.47
N ALA A 185 -6.85 5.28 7.57
CA ALA A 185 -6.50 3.87 7.67
C ALA A 185 -5.51 3.64 8.83
N ASP A 186 -5.77 2.62 9.64
CA ASP A 186 -4.82 2.14 10.63
C ASP A 186 -3.66 1.45 9.91
N VAL A 187 -2.63 2.23 9.59
CA VAL A 187 -1.40 1.71 9.00
C VAL A 187 -0.50 1.25 10.15
N PRO A 188 -0.10 -0.03 10.19
CA PRO A 188 0.83 -0.51 11.21
C PRO A 188 2.07 0.39 11.26
N GLU A 189 2.40 0.88 12.45
CA GLU A 189 3.57 1.73 12.64
C GLU A 189 4.84 1.06 12.09
N ASP A 190 5.62 1.85 11.38
CA ASP A 190 6.94 1.47 10.92
C ASP A 190 7.89 1.58 12.10
N THR A 191 8.09 0.48 12.82
CA THR A 191 8.98 0.44 14.00
C THR A 191 10.46 0.65 13.64
N GLY A 192 10.81 0.87 12.36
CA GLY A 192 12.19 1.05 11.90
C GLY A 192 13.04 -0.21 11.96
N GLU A 193 12.61 -1.22 12.73
CA GLU A 193 13.05 -2.58 12.60
C GLU A 193 12.60 -3.05 11.22
N VAL A 194 13.57 -3.17 10.30
CA VAL A 194 13.51 -4.20 9.26
C VAL A 194 12.95 -5.41 9.97
N ASP A 195 11.87 -5.98 9.45
CA ASP A 195 11.20 -7.16 9.98
C ASP A 195 12.24 -8.30 9.99
N SER A 196 13.19 -8.22 10.93
CA SER A 196 14.30 -9.11 11.11
C SER A 196 13.62 -10.24 11.79
N TRP A 197 13.07 -11.10 10.94
CA TRP A 197 12.31 -12.27 11.32
C TRP A 197 13.30 -13.28 11.86
N SER A 198 13.90 -12.92 12.99
CA SER A 198 14.69 -13.76 13.83
C SER A 198 13.65 -14.45 14.67
N LEU A 199 13.29 -15.69 14.34
CA LEU A 199 12.66 -16.54 15.34
C LEU A 199 13.59 -16.49 16.56
N PRO A 200 13.09 -16.15 17.76
CA PRO A 200 13.91 -16.23 18.96
C PRO A 200 14.57 -17.62 18.98
N ALA A 201 15.86 -17.69 19.26
CA ALA A 201 16.49 -19.00 19.42
C ALA A 201 15.69 -19.74 20.49
N PRO A 202 15.16 -20.96 20.23
CA PRO A 202 14.38 -21.68 21.22
C PRO A 202 15.21 -21.71 22.50
N GLY A 203 14.65 -21.19 23.60
CA GLY A 203 15.35 -21.11 24.86
C GLY A 203 16.00 -22.45 25.14
N ARG A 204 17.33 -22.47 25.32
CA ARG A 204 18.09 -23.68 25.60
C ARG A 204 17.34 -24.42 26.69
N ARG A 205 16.77 -25.59 26.38
CA ARG A 205 16.35 -26.50 27.45
C ARG A 205 17.63 -26.80 28.21
N LEU A 206 17.78 -26.22 29.40
CA LEU A 206 18.71 -26.74 30.37
C LEU A 206 18.25 -28.18 30.58
N GLY A 207 18.97 -29.12 29.97
CA GLY A 207 18.83 -30.54 30.29
C GLY A 207 19.01 -30.70 31.80
N PRO A 208 18.42 -31.75 32.41
CA PRO A 208 18.56 -31.96 33.84
C PRO A 208 20.06 -31.94 34.16
N SER A 209 20.45 -31.06 35.08
CA SER A 209 21.82 -31.03 35.59
C SER A 209 22.17 -32.45 35.96
N ALA A 210 23.19 -33.03 35.33
CA ALA A 210 23.76 -34.28 35.78
C ALA A 210 24.15 -34.06 37.25
N GLY A 211 23.32 -34.63 38.13
CA GLY A 211 23.56 -34.60 39.56
C GLY A 211 24.90 -35.27 39.80
N ALA A 212 25.73 -34.60 40.58
CA ALA A 212 26.92 -35.17 41.16
C ALA A 212 26.54 -36.49 41.88
N GLY A 213 27.27 -37.54 41.54
CA GLY A 213 27.25 -38.87 42.16
C GLY A 213 28.48 -39.60 41.72
#